data_AF-A0A6A5R7T9-F1
#
_entry.id   AF-A0A6A5R7T9-F1
#
_cell.length_a   1.000
_cell.length_b   1.000
_cell.length_c   1.000
_cell.angle_alpha   90.00
_cell.angle_beta   90.00
_cell.angle_gamma   90.00
#
_symmetry.space_group_name_H-M   'P 1'
#
loop_
_entity.id
_entity.type
_entity.pdbx_description
1 polymer ?
#
loop_
_entity_poly.entity_id
_entity_poly.type
_entity_poly.pdbx_seq_one_letter_code
_entity_poly.pdbx_strand_id
1 'polypeptide(L)'
;MTTAWTTKFAGMKLPLAILSFYGPTDFESGDLDKRRAEEYPERTMKIQNIIKALPKKPLTQYDGNGRDTTGMGWVRPGDPRSELVLSLFKEGNGLSLLLNGLPRSKNEENSSEDFSSEDSEDSSKDDTDDADTWLHAPDAERIAAISPLAQLRRGNYTVPTFVIHGTRDEIVPYHTAVTFVDALHAAGVEGHLLTVQGARHIHDVTLKMGTRQWDESVAPGYEFLLRHLRC
;
A
#
# COMPACT_ATOMS: atom_id res chain seq x y z
N MET A 1 -0.76 -2.64 5.27
CA MET A 1 0.11 -3.49 6.13
C MET A 1 1.18 -2.63 6.79
N THR A 2 1.86 -3.17 7.80
CA THR A 2 2.88 -2.50 8.64
C THR A 2 4.31 -2.65 8.09
N THR A 3 5.24 -1.85 8.61
CA THR A 3 6.70 -2.03 8.45
C THR A 3 7.39 -2.30 9.80
N ALA A 4 6.70 -2.93 10.76
CA ALA A 4 7.17 -3.07 12.14
C ALA A 4 8.61 -3.62 12.29
N TRP A 5 9.07 -4.47 11.38
CA TRP A 5 10.45 -4.98 11.39
C TRP A 5 11.51 -3.87 11.27
N THR A 6 11.17 -2.71 10.70
CA THR A 6 12.09 -1.58 10.55
C THR A 6 12.38 -0.85 11.86
N THR A 7 11.56 -1.03 12.90
CA THR A 7 11.78 -0.34 14.19
C THR A 7 13.10 -0.73 14.83
N LYS A 8 13.55 -1.99 14.64
CA LYS A 8 14.85 -2.47 15.15
C LYS A 8 16.00 -1.63 14.61
N PHE A 9 16.01 -1.37 13.29
CA PHE A 9 17.02 -0.53 12.65
C PHE A 9 16.94 0.93 13.08
N ALA A 10 15.75 1.40 13.44
CA ALA A 10 15.53 2.75 13.96
C ALA A 10 15.76 2.89 15.47
N GLY A 11 16.23 1.85 16.17
CA GLY A 11 16.42 1.87 17.63
C GLY A 11 15.11 2.00 18.43
N MET A 12 13.97 1.67 17.82
CA MET A 12 12.64 1.77 18.40
C MET A 12 12.11 0.40 18.85
N LYS A 13 11.32 0.38 19.92
CA LYS A 13 10.63 -0.84 20.38
C LYS A 13 9.63 -1.31 19.32
N LEU A 14 9.55 -2.63 19.13
CA LEU A 14 8.50 -3.24 18.30
C LEU A 14 7.10 -2.95 18.88
N PRO A 15 6.08 -2.81 18.03
CA PRO A 15 4.70 -2.83 18.49
C PRO A 15 4.38 -4.17 19.17
N LEU A 16 3.49 -4.15 20.17
CA LEU A 16 3.09 -5.36 20.89
C LEU A 16 2.19 -6.27 20.06
N ALA A 17 1.41 -5.69 19.15
CA ALA A 17 0.50 -6.38 18.25
C ALA A 17 0.14 -5.48 17.07
N ILE A 18 -0.33 -6.10 15.98
CA ILE A 18 -0.74 -5.43 14.75
C ILE A 18 -2.14 -5.88 14.37
N LEU A 19 -3.00 -4.92 14.03
CA LEU A 19 -4.29 -5.15 13.40
C LEU A 19 -4.22 -4.61 11.98
N SER A 20 -4.48 -5.46 11.00
CA SER A 20 -4.49 -5.09 9.58
C SER A 20 -5.86 -5.33 8.98
N PHE A 21 -6.36 -4.32 8.28
CA PHE A 21 -7.56 -4.40 7.48
C PHE A 21 -7.17 -4.49 6.01
N TYR A 22 -7.54 -5.60 5.37
CA TYR A 22 -7.49 -5.85 3.92
C TYR A 22 -6.20 -5.41 3.20
N GLY A 23 -5.08 -5.38 3.92
CA GLY A 23 -3.82 -4.86 3.40
C GLY A 23 -3.04 -5.91 2.60
N PRO A 24 -2.26 -5.51 1.59
CA PRO A 24 -1.38 -6.43 0.86
C PRO A 24 -0.29 -6.99 1.77
N THR A 25 -0.14 -8.32 1.77
CA THR A 25 0.79 -9.08 2.63
C THR A 25 1.95 -9.71 1.85
N ASP A 26 1.82 -9.84 0.53
CA ASP A 26 2.82 -10.40 -0.36
C ASP A 26 2.94 -9.56 -1.63
N PHE A 27 3.94 -8.69 -1.65
CA PHE A 27 4.25 -7.85 -2.80
C PHE A 27 5.12 -8.56 -3.85
N GLU A 28 5.66 -9.75 -3.56
CA GLU A 28 6.49 -10.52 -4.49
C GLU A 28 5.64 -11.42 -5.41
N SER A 29 4.38 -11.66 -5.04
CA SER A 29 3.44 -12.52 -5.77
C SER A 29 3.08 -12.08 -7.19
N GLY A 30 3.27 -10.79 -7.51
CA GLY A 30 2.74 -10.15 -8.72
C GLY A 30 1.21 -10.01 -8.73
N ASP A 31 0.51 -10.35 -7.64
CA ASP A 31 -0.95 -10.28 -7.59
C ASP A 31 -1.49 -8.85 -7.64
N LEU A 32 -0.72 -7.89 -7.18
CA LEU A 32 -1.03 -6.46 -7.18
C LEU A 32 -0.71 -5.79 -8.52
N ASP A 33 0.13 -6.41 -9.36
CA ASP A 33 0.45 -5.90 -10.69
C ASP A 33 -0.61 -6.32 -11.71
N LYS A 34 -1.42 -7.32 -11.38
CA LYS A 34 -2.56 -7.74 -12.19
C LYS A 34 -3.64 -6.66 -12.15
N ARG A 35 -4.14 -6.34 -13.33
CA ARG A 35 -5.31 -5.48 -13.51
C ARG A 35 -6.52 -6.02 -12.74
N ARG A 36 -7.18 -5.15 -11.96
CA ARG A 36 -8.27 -5.47 -11.05
C ARG A 36 -9.33 -4.37 -10.95
N ALA A 37 -10.38 -4.66 -10.19
CA ALA A 37 -11.48 -3.76 -9.86
C ALA A 37 -12.16 -3.15 -11.09
N GLU A 38 -12.65 -4.04 -11.96
CA GLU A 38 -13.31 -3.71 -13.24
C GLU A 38 -14.63 -2.97 -13.06
N GLU A 39 -15.24 -3.06 -11.89
CA GLU A 39 -16.43 -2.28 -11.53
C GLU A 39 -16.14 -0.77 -11.41
N TYR A 40 -14.88 -0.37 -11.29
CA TYR A 40 -14.49 1.04 -11.23
C TYR A 40 -14.12 1.59 -12.62
N PRO A 41 -14.41 2.87 -12.88
CA PRO A 41 -14.13 3.51 -14.16
C PRO A 41 -12.63 3.55 -14.46
N GLU A 42 -12.28 3.60 -15.75
CA GLU A 42 -10.90 3.89 -16.17
C GLU A 42 -10.51 5.33 -15.84
N ARG A 43 -9.20 5.57 -15.81
CA ARG A 43 -8.68 6.92 -15.72
C ARG A 43 -9.04 7.76 -16.95
N THR A 44 -9.35 9.03 -16.76
CA THR A 44 -9.65 9.96 -17.86
C THR A 44 -8.48 10.89 -18.17
N MET A 45 -7.50 10.97 -17.26
CA MET A 45 -6.30 11.78 -17.40
C MET A 45 -5.10 10.94 -17.85
N LYS A 46 -4.21 11.51 -18.66
CA LYS A 46 -2.88 10.93 -18.91
C LYS A 46 -2.05 11.00 -17.62
N ILE A 47 -1.24 9.98 -17.33
CA ILE A 47 -0.40 9.93 -16.11
C ILE A 47 0.48 11.18 -15.93
N GLN A 48 1.07 11.70 -17.01
CA GLN A 48 1.85 12.94 -16.98
C GLN A 48 1.03 14.17 -16.57
N ASN A 49 -0.25 14.23 -16.94
CA ASN A 49 -1.15 15.31 -16.53
C ASN A 49 -1.61 15.15 -15.08
N ILE A 50 -1.78 13.90 -14.62
CA ILE A 50 -2.06 13.59 -13.22
C ILE A 50 -0.93 14.15 -12.35
N ILE A 51 0.32 13.78 -12.65
CA ILE A 51 1.47 14.21 -11.86
C ILE A 51 1.62 15.74 -11.84
N LYS A 52 1.45 16.41 -12.98
CA LYS A 52 1.49 17.89 -13.05
C LYS A 52 0.41 18.56 -12.20
N ALA A 53 -0.74 17.91 -12.01
CA ALA A 53 -1.87 18.46 -11.28
C ALA A 53 -1.86 18.12 -9.78
N LEU A 54 -1.03 17.17 -9.33
CA LEU A 54 -0.93 16.80 -7.92
C LEU A 54 -0.30 17.92 -7.08
N PRO A 55 -0.75 18.11 -5.83
CA PRO A 55 -0.11 19.04 -4.90
C PRO A 55 1.35 18.69 -4.65
N LYS A 56 2.23 19.70 -4.67
CA LYS A 56 3.66 19.52 -4.37
C LYS A 56 3.96 19.28 -2.88
N LYS A 57 3.03 19.64 -2.00
CA LYS A 57 3.16 19.47 -0.56
C LYS A 57 2.22 18.36 -0.07
N PRO A 58 2.63 17.55 0.93
CA PRO A 58 1.75 16.58 1.54
C PRO A 58 0.47 17.22 2.05
N LEU A 59 -0.66 16.55 1.82
CA LEU A 59 -1.94 16.92 2.39
C LEU A 59 -2.15 16.12 3.68
N THR A 60 -2.62 16.79 4.73
CA THR A 60 -3.02 16.14 5.99
C THR A 60 -4.49 15.71 5.99
N GLN A 61 -5.28 16.24 5.04
CA GLN A 61 -6.68 15.87 4.83
C GLN A 61 -6.99 15.98 3.33
N TYR A 62 -7.84 15.08 2.85
CA TYR A 62 -8.39 15.14 1.50
C TYR A 62 -9.91 14.93 1.60
N ASP A 63 -10.65 16.02 1.42
CA ASP A 63 -12.10 15.97 1.26
C ASP A 63 -12.41 16.28 -0.20
N GLY A 64 -12.89 15.29 -0.94
CA GLY A 64 -13.26 15.49 -2.33
C GLY A 64 -14.52 16.35 -2.40
N ASN A 65 -14.43 17.61 -2.85
CA ASN A 65 -15.61 18.41 -3.16
C ASN A 65 -16.44 17.74 -4.27
N GLY A 66 -17.59 17.12 -3.97
CA GLY A 66 -18.46 16.47 -4.96
C GLY A 66 -19.16 15.18 -4.48
N ARG A 67 -19.93 14.55 -5.37
CA ARG A 67 -20.72 13.33 -5.09
C ARG A 67 -19.92 12.09 -5.47
N ASP A 68 -19.67 11.18 -4.54
CA ASP A 68 -19.04 9.88 -4.82
C ASP A 68 -19.98 9.00 -5.66
N THR A 69 -19.50 8.50 -6.79
CA THR A 69 -20.21 7.58 -7.69
C THR A 69 -19.59 6.19 -7.73
N THR A 70 -18.49 5.96 -7.01
CA THR A 70 -17.73 4.71 -7.03
C THR A 70 -18.05 3.80 -5.86
N GLY A 71 -18.62 4.33 -4.77
CA GLY A 71 -18.81 3.59 -3.53
C GLY A 71 -17.51 3.39 -2.74
N MET A 72 -16.38 3.95 -3.19
CA MET A 72 -15.13 4.04 -2.44
C MET A 72 -15.02 5.30 -1.58
N GLY A 73 -16.04 6.15 -1.53
CA GLY A 73 -16.09 7.38 -0.74
C GLY A 73 -15.26 8.54 -1.33
N TRP A 74 -14.15 8.24 -2.01
CA TRP A 74 -13.14 9.25 -2.38
C TRP A 74 -12.60 9.16 -3.80
N VAL A 75 -12.83 8.09 -4.58
CA VAL A 75 -12.30 7.96 -5.95
C VAL A 75 -13.27 8.57 -6.96
N ARG A 76 -12.78 9.47 -7.81
CA ARG A 76 -13.54 10.17 -8.86
C ARG A 76 -12.71 10.36 -10.13
N PRO A 77 -13.18 9.90 -11.31
CA PRO A 77 -12.57 10.28 -12.58
C PRO A 77 -12.52 11.80 -12.73
N GLY A 78 -11.41 12.32 -13.24
CA GLY A 78 -11.11 13.75 -13.40
C GLY A 78 -10.44 14.40 -12.18
N ASP A 79 -10.44 13.78 -11.00
CA ASP A 79 -9.66 14.25 -9.86
C ASP A 79 -8.24 13.63 -9.89
N PRO A 80 -7.15 14.43 -9.88
CA PRO A 80 -5.80 13.90 -10.05
C PRO A 80 -5.40 12.80 -9.04
N ARG A 81 -5.85 12.88 -7.78
CA ARG A 81 -5.49 11.87 -6.76
C ARG A 81 -6.23 10.57 -6.98
N SER A 82 -7.51 10.68 -7.30
CA SER A 82 -8.36 9.55 -7.69
C SER A 82 -7.84 8.86 -8.93
N GLU A 83 -7.43 9.64 -9.94
CA GLU A 83 -6.86 9.16 -11.19
C GLU A 83 -5.55 8.36 -10.95
N LEU A 84 -4.72 8.81 -9.99
CA LEU A 84 -3.54 8.06 -9.56
C LEU A 84 -3.90 6.75 -8.82
N VAL A 85 -4.93 6.79 -7.98
CA VAL A 85 -5.44 5.58 -7.29
C VAL A 85 -6.00 4.58 -8.31
N LEU A 86 -6.76 5.04 -9.30
CA LEU A 86 -7.29 4.20 -10.39
C LEU A 86 -6.16 3.52 -11.18
N SER A 87 -5.06 4.23 -11.46
CA SER A 87 -3.93 3.60 -12.16
C SER A 87 -3.28 2.49 -11.35
N LEU A 88 -3.22 2.64 -10.02
CA LEU A 88 -2.53 1.73 -9.10
C LEU A 88 -3.01 0.28 -9.23
N PHE A 89 -4.31 0.05 -9.35
CA PHE A 89 -4.89 -1.29 -9.45
C PHE A 89 -5.31 -1.70 -10.88
N LYS A 90 -5.18 -0.82 -11.88
CA LYS A 90 -5.57 -1.12 -13.28
C LYS A 90 -4.41 -1.26 -14.27
N GLU A 91 -3.25 -0.67 -13.96
CA GLU A 91 -2.15 -0.50 -14.92
C GLU A 91 -0.85 -1.21 -14.53
N GLY A 92 -0.85 -1.97 -13.42
CA GLY A 92 0.33 -2.73 -12.98
C GLY A 92 1.53 -1.85 -12.60
N ASN A 93 1.28 -0.58 -12.29
CA ASN A 93 2.30 0.40 -11.92
C ASN A 93 2.35 0.66 -10.41
N GLY A 94 1.53 -0.03 -9.61
CA GLY A 94 1.37 0.26 -8.19
C GLY A 94 2.67 0.17 -7.39
N LEU A 95 3.46 -0.88 -7.61
CA LEU A 95 4.77 -1.04 -6.97
C LEU A 95 5.77 0.03 -7.41
N SER A 96 5.79 0.37 -8.71
CA SER A 96 6.62 1.45 -9.24
C SER A 96 6.29 2.78 -8.57
N LEU A 97 5.00 3.12 -8.48
CA LEU A 97 4.52 4.34 -7.82
C LEU A 97 4.89 4.38 -6.33
N LEU A 98 4.74 3.26 -5.62
CA LEU A 98 5.02 3.17 -4.19
C LEU A 98 6.51 3.26 -3.87
N LEU A 99 7.36 2.61 -4.66
CA LEU A 99 8.78 2.48 -4.35
C LEU A 99 9.63 3.57 -4.99
N ASN A 100 9.37 3.95 -6.25
CA ASN A 100 10.17 4.97 -6.95
C ASN A 100 9.68 6.39 -6.63
N GLY A 101 8.45 6.54 -6.16
CA GLY A 101 7.84 7.84 -5.91
C GLY A 101 7.47 8.58 -7.19
N LEU A 102 6.92 9.78 -7.03
CA LEU A 102 6.52 10.64 -8.14
C LEU A 102 7.70 11.52 -8.59
N PRO A 103 7.84 11.84 -9.89
CA PRO A 103 8.95 12.63 -10.38
C PRO A 103 8.88 14.06 -9.84
N ARG A 104 10.03 14.61 -9.43
CA ARG A 104 10.14 16.01 -8.97
C ARG A 104 10.18 16.97 -10.16
N SER A 105 9.64 18.17 -9.98
CA SER A 105 9.75 19.23 -11.00
C SER A 105 11.18 19.77 -10.99
N LYS A 106 11.84 19.82 -12.16
CA LYS A 106 13.23 20.31 -12.35
C LYS A 106 13.51 21.74 -11.84
N ASN A 107 12.48 22.49 -11.44
CA ASN A 107 12.65 23.85 -10.91
C ASN A 107 13.00 23.92 -9.40
N GLU A 108 13.21 22.79 -8.73
CA GLU A 108 13.53 22.73 -7.29
C GLU A 108 15.00 22.36 -6.98
N GLU A 109 15.83 22.13 -8.00
CA GLU A 109 17.25 21.75 -7.84
C GLU A 109 18.19 22.89 -7.38
N ASN A 110 17.73 24.14 -7.30
CA ASN A 110 18.56 25.28 -6.89
C ASN A 110 18.45 25.66 -5.40
N SER A 111 18.13 24.74 -4.48
CA SER A 111 18.04 25.09 -3.04
C SER A 111 18.63 24.09 -2.04
N SER A 112 19.48 23.17 -2.48
CA SER A 112 20.33 22.41 -1.55
C SER A 112 21.77 22.44 -2.03
N GLU A 113 22.56 23.28 -1.38
CA GLU A 113 24.02 23.26 -1.41
C GLU A 113 24.55 21.99 -0.70
N ASP A 114 25.74 21.53 -1.15
CA ASP A 114 26.68 20.59 -0.52
C ASP A 114 26.38 19.06 -0.62
N PHE A 115 27.26 18.15 -1.06
CA PHE A 115 28.74 18.12 -1.17
C PHE A 115 29.20 17.28 -2.40
N SER A 116 30.35 17.65 -2.94
CA SER A 116 31.08 17.16 -4.13
C SER A 116 31.52 15.68 -4.15
N SER A 117 31.62 15.08 -5.35
CA SER A 117 32.91 14.59 -5.90
C SER A 117 32.82 14.25 -7.40
N GLU A 118 33.93 14.51 -8.08
CA GLU A 118 34.16 14.60 -9.53
C GLU A 118 34.30 13.26 -10.29
N ASP A 119 34.24 13.41 -11.62
CA ASP A 119 34.83 12.61 -12.71
C ASP A 119 34.28 11.21 -13.04
N SER A 120 33.65 11.14 -14.23
CA SER A 120 34.19 10.39 -15.38
C SER A 120 33.33 10.67 -16.63
N GLU A 121 33.96 11.28 -17.63
CA GLU A 121 33.44 11.37 -19.00
C GLU A 121 33.61 10.00 -19.68
N ASP A 122 32.53 9.34 -20.09
CA ASP A 122 32.57 8.48 -21.28
C ASP A 122 31.18 8.21 -21.91
N SER A 123 31.12 8.58 -23.19
CA SER A 123 30.35 8.12 -24.35
C SER A 123 28.87 7.68 -24.31
N SER A 124 28.23 8.11 -25.41
CA SER A 124 26.99 7.63 -26.06
C SER A 124 25.67 8.15 -25.51
N LYS A 125 25.28 9.31 -26.06
CA LYS A 125 23.90 9.78 -26.13
C LYS A 125 23.04 8.77 -26.86
N ASP A 126 22.27 8.00 -26.10
CA ASP A 126 20.98 7.48 -26.55
C ASP A 126 19.92 8.39 -25.89
N ASP A 127 19.63 9.52 -26.55
CA ASP A 127 18.60 10.48 -26.14
C ASP A 127 17.20 9.89 -26.43
N THR A 128 16.88 8.75 -25.82
CA THR A 128 15.53 8.18 -25.81
C THR A 128 15.00 8.14 -24.38
N ASP A 129 14.16 9.13 -24.07
CA ASP A 129 13.02 9.03 -23.15
C ASP A 129 13.29 8.69 -21.67
N ASP A 130 14.05 9.55 -20.99
CA ASP A 130 14.17 9.66 -19.52
C ASP A 130 12.87 10.16 -18.81
N ALA A 131 11.73 10.19 -19.52
CA ALA A 131 10.51 10.84 -19.05
C ALA A 131 9.71 10.01 -18.03
N ASP A 132 9.86 8.68 -18.06
CA ASP A 132 8.99 7.75 -17.32
C ASP A 132 9.76 6.71 -16.48
N THR A 133 11.03 6.97 -16.16
CA THR A 133 11.91 6.05 -15.39
C THR A 133 11.30 5.61 -14.04
N TRP A 134 10.48 6.47 -13.44
CA TRP A 134 9.75 6.22 -12.20
C TRP A 134 8.64 5.15 -12.31
N LEU A 135 8.17 4.83 -13.52
CA LEU A 135 7.20 3.76 -13.78
C LEU A 135 7.87 2.39 -14.00
N HIS A 136 9.21 2.32 -14.13
CA HIS A 136 9.90 1.04 -14.25
C HIS A 136 9.68 0.16 -13.01
N ALA A 137 9.61 -1.15 -13.26
CA ALA A 137 9.50 -2.15 -12.21
C ALA A 137 10.64 -1.98 -11.20
N PRO A 138 10.34 -1.84 -9.90
CA PRO A 138 11.36 -1.80 -8.86
C PRO A 138 12.15 -3.10 -8.81
N ASP A 139 13.39 -3.06 -8.32
CA ASP A 139 14.15 -4.28 -8.11
C ASP A 139 13.51 -5.18 -7.04
N ALA A 140 13.75 -6.49 -7.19
CA ALA A 140 13.14 -7.51 -6.34
C ALA A 140 13.50 -7.33 -4.85
N GLU A 141 14.69 -6.81 -4.53
CA GLU A 141 15.12 -6.62 -3.15
C GLU A 141 14.36 -5.45 -2.49
N ARG A 142 14.10 -4.36 -3.22
CA ARG A 142 13.24 -3.26 -2.75
C ARG A 142 11.79 -3.70 -2.57
N ILE A 143 11.28 -4.58 -3.45
CA ILE A 143 9.94 -5.18 -3.27
C ILE A 143 9.93 -6.05 -2.01
N ALA A 144 10.92 -6.93 -1.84
CA ALA A 144 11.04 -7.78 -0.65
C ALA A 144 11.23 -6.97 0.64
N ALA A 145 11.89 -5.82 0.59
CA ALA A 145 12.12 -4.94 1.72
C ALA A 145 10.81 -4.39 2.34
N ILE A 146 9.76 -4.21 1.51
CA ILE A 146 8.43 -3.77 1.96
C ILE A 146 7.43 -4.92 2.13
N SER A 147 7.78 -6.15 1.74
CA SER A 147 6.87 -7.29 1.72
C SER A 147 6.75 -7.99 3.08
N PRO A 148 5.59 -7.97 3.78
CA PRO A 148 5.43 -8.63 5.07
C PRO A 148 5.78 -10.12 5.04
N LEU A 149 5.33 -10.84 4.00
CA LEU A 149 5.63 -12.27 3.84
C LEU A 149 7.11 -12.52 3.60
N ALA A 150 7.80 -11.68 2.82
CA ALA A 150 9.24 -11.77 2.62
C ALA A 150 10.00 -11.58 3.94
N GLN A 151 9.62 -10.56 4.71
CA GLN A 151 10.26 -10.24 5.98
C GLN A 151 9.99 -11.29 7.05
N LEU A 152 8.84 -11.95 7.02
CA LEU A 152 8.54 -13.11 7.84
C LEU A 152 9.44 -14.30 7.48
N ARG A 153 9.53 -14.64 6.17
CA ARG A 153 10.41 -15.72 5.69
C ARG A 153 11.88 -15.49 6.03
N ARG A 154 12.31 -14.23 6.09
CA ARG A 154 13.67 -13.81 6.50
C ARG A 154 13.88 -13.78 8.02
N GLY A 155 12.84 -14.05 8.83
CA GLY A 155 12.92 -14.00 10.29
C GLY A 155 12.91 -12.60 10.90
N ASN A 156 12.67 -11.56 10.10
CA ASN A 156 12.64 -10.17 10.57
C ASN A 156 11.28 -9.78 11.18
N TYR A 157 10.21 -10.46 10.75
CA TYR A 157 8.85 -10.23 11.24
C TYR A 157 8.51 -11.16 12.41
N THR A 158 8.27 -10.59 13.59
CA THR A 158 8.01 -11.37 14.82
C THR A 158 6.83 -10.84 15.64
N VAL A 159 6.03 -9.93 15.10
CA VAL A 159 4.96 -9.25 15.86
C VAL A 159 3.63 -10.00 15.71
N PRO A 160 2.92 -10.30 16.81
CA PRO A 160 1.56 -10.85 16.74
C PRO A 160 0.66 -10.03 15.83
N THR A 161 -0.07 -10.69 14.93
CA THR A 161 -0.84 -10.00 13.88
C THR A 161 -2.22 -10.59 13.69
N PHE A 162 -3.23 -9.72 13.67
CA PHE A 162 -4.61 -10.04 13.35
C PHE A 162 -4.97 -9.38 12.02
N VAL A 163 -5.45 -10.18 11.07
CA VAL A 163 -5.84 -9.73 9.74
C VAL A 163 -7.35 -9.85 9.59
N ILE A 164 -8.00 -8.80 9.10
CA ILE A 164 -9.42 -8.79 8.72
C ILE A 164 -9.46 -8.65 7.20
N HIS A 165 -10.08 -9.60 6.49
CA HIS A 165 -10.09 -9.58 5.02
C HIS A 165 -11.41 -10.10 4.44
N GLY A 166 -11.93 -9.39 3.44
CA GLY A 166 -13.14 -9.76 2.73
C GLY A 166 -12.90 -10.78 1.61
N THR A 167 -13.77 -11.78 1.46
CA THR A 167 -13.58 -12.83 0.43
C THR A 167 -13.85 -12.37 -1.01
N ARG A 168 -14.42 -11.18 -1.19
CA ARG A 168 -14.68 -10.55 -2.49
C ARG A 168 -13.93 -9.23 -2.63
N ASP A 169 -12.81 -9.08 -1.92
CA ASP A 169 -11.93 -7.93 -2.08
C ASP A 169 -11.41 -7.85 -3.52
N GLU A 170 -11.84 -6.80 -4.20
CA GLU A 170 -11.54 -6.52 -5.60
C GLU A 170 -10.17 -5.85 -5.80
N ILE A 171 -9.52 -5.37 -4.73
CA ILE A 171 -8.24 -4.64 -4.79
C ILE A 171 -7.09 -5.53 -4.33
N VAL A 172 -7.23 -6.17 -3.17
CA VAL A 172 -6.21 -7.04 -2.58
C VAL A 172 -6.77 -8.46 -2.47
N PRO A 173 -6.21 -9.43 -3.20
CA PRO A 173 -6.77 -10.78 -3.21
C PRO A 173 -6.77 -11.44 -1.83
N TYR A 174 -7.94 -11.94 -1.42
CA TYR A 174 -8.13 -12.59 -0.13
C TYR A 174 -7.11 -13.70 0.17
N HIS A 175 -6.69 -14.47 -0.84
CA HIS A 175 -5.74 -15.57 -0.62
C HIS A 175 -4.37 -15.10 -0.10
N THR A 176 -3.96 -13.85 -0.35
CA THR A 176 -2.68 -13.35 0.17
C THR A 176 -2.71 -13.24 1.70
N ALA A 177 -3.87 -12.90 2.28
CA ALA A 177 -4.06 -12.88 3.72
C ALA A 177 -4.04 -14.29 4.33
N VAL A 178 -4.66 -15.27 3.66
CA VAL A 178 -4.61 -16.69 4.06
C VAL A 178 -3.17 -17.18 4.09
N THR A 179 -2.46 -17.04 2.96
CA THR A 179 -1.04 -17.45 2.85
C THR A 179 -0.16 -16.80 3.91
N PHE A 180 -0.39 -15.52 4.21
CA PHE A 180 0.41 -14.81 5.20
C PHE A 180 0.14 -15.30 6.63
N VAL A 181 -1.12 -15.53 7.01
CA VAL A 181 -1.45 -16.03 8.35
C VAL A 181 -0.98 -17.48 8.53
N ASP A 182 -1.10 -18.32 7.51
CA ASP A 182 -0.54 -19.67 7.53
C ASP A 182 0.99 -19.64 7.72
N ALA A 183 1.67 -18.70 7.05
CA ALA A 183 3.11 -18.52 7.20
C ALA A 183 3.48 -18.01 8.61
N LEU A 184 2.66 -17.15 9.23
CA LEU A 184 2.87 -16.72 10.62
C LEU A 184 2.84 -17.92 11.56
N HIS A 185 1.82 -18.78 11.43
CA HIS A 185 1.70 -20.00 12.23
C HIS A 185 2.89 -20.94 12.03
N ALA A 186 3.30 -21.17 10.78
CA ALA A 186 4.45 -22.00 10.46
C ALA A 186 5.77 -21.46 11.05
N ALA A 187 5.89 -20.14 11.17
CA ALA A 187 7.03 -19.47 11.79
C ALA A 187 6.93 -19.36 13.33
N GLY A 188 5.84 -19.86 13.94
CA GLY A 188 5.60 -19.75 15.38
C GLY A 188 5.27 -18.33 15.86
N VAL A 189 4.84 -17.45 14.95
CA VAL A 189 4.35 -16.10 15.27
C VAL A 189 2.82 -16.15 15.40
N GLU A 190 2.28 -15.53 16.44
CA GLU A 190 0.82 -15.47 16.62
C GLU A 190 0.16 -14.72 15.44
N GLY A 191 -0.66 -15.44 14.69
CA GLY A 191 -1.40 -14.93 13.54
C GLY A 191 -2.89 -15.25 13.69
N HIS A 192 -3.76 -14.35 13.27
CA HIS A 192 -5.19 -14.58 13.20
C HIS A 192 -5.77 -14.01 11.92
N LEU A 193 -6.74 -14.70 11.32
CA LEU A 193 -7.50 -14.23 10.17
C LEU A 193 -9.00 -14.22 10.51
N LEU A 194 -9.62 -13.05 10.44
CA LEU A 194 -11.06 -12.90 10.42
C LEU A 194 -11.52 -12.74 8.98
N THR A 195 -12.13 -13.80 8.45
CA THR A 195 -12.69 -13.84 7.11
C THR A 195 -14.08 -13.22 7.09
N VAL A 196 -14.25 -12.12 6.34
CA VAL A 196 -15.56 -11.47 6.19
C VAL A 196 -16.20 -11.95 4.89
N GLN A 197 -17.14 -12.88 5.01
CA GLN A 197 -17.75 -13.55 3.86
C GLN A 197 -18.50 -12.56 2.96
N GLY A 198 -18.16 -12.56 1.67
CA GLY A 198 -18.80 -11.71 0.66
C GLY A 198 -18.40 -10.24 0.69
N ALA A 199 -17.55 -9.82 1.65
CA ALA A 199 -17.13 -8.43 1.80
C ALA A 199 -16.09 -8.01 0.76
N ARG A 200 -16.15 -6.73 0.40
CA ARG A 200 -15.24 -6.01 -0.50
C ARG A 200 -14.11 -5.34 0.29
N HIS A 201 -13.19 -4.65 -0.39
CA HIS A 201 -12.00 -4.04 0.21
C HIS A 201 -12.35 -3.19 1.46
N ILE A 202 -13.02 -2.06 1.28
CA ILE A 202 -13.31 -1.08 2.36
C ILE A 202 -14.64 -1.33 3.10
N HIS A 203 -14.96 -2.59 3.38
CA HIS A 203 -16.27 -3.01 3.90
C HIS A 203 -16.66 -2.44 5.27
N ASP A 204 -15.70 -1.94 6.05
CA ASP A 204 -15.87 -1.47 7.42
C ASP A 204 -16.15 0.03 7.55
N VAL A 205 -15.82 0.84 6.53
CA VAL A 205 -15.83 2.33 6.60
C VAL A 205 -17.18 2.93 7.00
N THR A 206 -18.30 2.25 6.70
CA THR A 206 -19.66 2.71 7.03
C THR A 206 -20.25 2.07 8.27
N LEU A 207 -19.53 1.11 8.87
CA LEU A 207 -20.00 0.40 10.05
C LEU A 207 -19.94 1.30 11.28
N LYS A 208 -20.92 1.11 12.16
CA LYS A 208 -21.00 1.83 13.43
C LYS A 208 -20.76 0.87 14.58
N MET A 209 -19.98 1.32 15.56
CA MET A 209 -19.78 0.58 16.81
C MET A 209 -21.13 0.19 17.44
N GLY A 210 -21.22 -1.05 17.93
CA GLY A 210 -22.43 -1.61 18.54
C GLY A 210 -23.49 -2.09 17.53
N THR A 211 -23.20 -2.04 16.24
CA THR A 211 -23.99 -2.79 15.25
C THR A 211 -23.50 -4.23 15.18
N ARG A 212 -24.40 -5.16 14.89
CA ARG A 212 -24.04 -6.58 14.75
C ARG A 212 -22.92 -6.80 13.74
N GLN A 213 -22.94 -6.08 12.63
CA GLN A 213 -21.89 -6.17 11.61
C GLN A 213 -20.53 -5.73 12.17
N TRP A 214 -20.46 -4.62 12.92
CA TRP A 214 -19.23 -4.19 13.55
C TRP A 214 -18.71 -5.22 14.55
N ASP A 215 -19.60 -5.75 15.40
CA ASP A 215 -19.24 -6.72 16.43
C ASP A 215 -18.72 -8.03 15.83
N GLU A 216 -19.24 -8.42 14.66
CA GLU A 216 -18.83 -9.62 13.93
C GLU A 216 -17.58 -9.42 13.05
N SER A 217 -17.40 -8.24 12.45
CA SER A 217 -16.38 -8.04 11.39
C SER A 217 -15.25 -7.06 11.73
N VAL A 218 -15.30 -6.37 12.88
CA VAL A 218 -14.30 -5.36 13.26
C VAL A 218 -13.85 -5.48 14.71
N ALA A 219 -14.80 -5.58 15.64
CA ALA A 219 -14.52 -5.61 17.09
C ALA A 219 -13.49 -6.67 17.51
N PRO A 220 -13.47 -7.92 16.96
CA PRO A 220 -12.52 -8.94 17.36
C PRO A 220 -11.05 -8.54 17.14
N GLY A 221 -10.79 -7.75 16.10
CA GLY A 221 -9.45 -7.22 15.83
C GLY A 221 -8.99 -6.21 16.88
N TYR A 222 -9.89 -5.34 17.35
CA TYR A 222 -9.59 -4.42 18.45
C TYR A 222 -9.40 -5.14 19.77
N GLU A 223 -10.21 -6.17 20.05
CA GLU A 223 -10.04 -7.02 21.24
C GLU A 223 -8.68 -7.72 21.25
N PHE A 224 -8.20 -8.18 20.09
CA PHE A 224 -6.85 -8.71 19.95
C PHE A 224 -5.78 -7.69 20.35
N LEU A 225 -5.86 -6.44 19.88
CA LEU A 225 -4.93 -5.39 20.28
C LEU A 225 -5.00 -5.12 21.79
N LEU A 226 -6.21 -4.98 22.34
CA LEU A 226 -6.42 -4.67 23.74
C LEU A 226 -5.88 -5.77 24.67
N ARG A 227 -5.96 -7.05 24.28
CA ARG A 227 -5.35 -8.15 25.03
C ARG A 227 -3.83 -8.02 25.14
N HIS A 228 -3.16 -7.55 24.09
CA HIS A 228 -1.71 -7.35 24.08
C HIS A 228 -1.27 -6.09 24.84
N LEU A 229 -2.18 -5.13 25.08
CA LEU A 229 -1.89 -3.92 25.85
C LEU A 229 -2.08 -4.10 27.36
N ARG A 230 -2.84 -5.10 27.79
CA ARG A 230 -3.22 -5.34 29.20
C ARG A 230 -2.19 -6.18 29.99
N CYS A 231 -0.92 -6.17 29.54
CA CYS A 231 0.18 -6.80 30.26
C CYS A 231 0.44 -6.14 31.62
#